data_AF-A0A7C6NNU7-F1
#
_entry.id   AF-A0A7C6NNU7-F1
#
_cell.length_a   1.000
_cell.length_b   1.000
_cell.length_c   1.000
_cell.angle_alpha   90.00
_cell.angle_beta   90.00
_cell.angle_gamma   90.00
#
_symmetry.space_group_name_H-M   'P 1'
#
loop_
_entity.id
_entity.type
_entity.pdbx_description
1 polymer ?
#
loop_
_entity_poly.entity_id
_entity_poly.type
_entity_poly.pdbx_seq_one_letter_code
_entity_poly.pdbx_strand_id
1 'polypeptide(L)'
;MNPRQTFITLVLLVVTMFGATSRAVAQQQVNVKMLFGMLPADAFLLLPSDNPGELEKYIKVCDYRNGYLRLEFENQASWEMCYWNLKNGDKLIATSRFGAYSFYLYGNGKIAPTTRFGVDEMNRAVEESMAMNCCDNWVNFHVPRRGTSVYLTINGLEAQVYKWQNETFVRLDEYPTRNSTHRQLLNGFVGALNATDADRCLQYILPTYVSEQCMGLFEGNKEQFLCELIAGEDETGYVKPAKLNDIKKATYRYTPDDGFANHTVLIELKNGRSYTFYPSLETVEIFELLPGGENGELLRATPYIIGAVG
;
A
#
# COMPACT_ATOMS: atom_id res chain seq x y z
N MET A 1 -29.82 9.38 49.93
CA MET A 1 -29.91 9.79 48.51
C MET A 1 -31.37 9.89 48.12
N ASN A 2 -31.77 10.97 47.44
CA ASN A 2 -33.16 11.25 47.11
C ASN A 2 -33.62 10.35 45.94
N PRO A 3 -34.65 9.49 46.11
CA PRO A 3 -35.02 8.48 45.11
C PRO A 3 -35.40 9.06 43.74
N ARG A 4 -35.83 10.33 43.68
CA ARG A 4 -36.07 11.05 42.40
C ARG A 4 -34.79 11.33 41.62
N GLN A 5 -33.67 11.62 42.27
CA GLN A 5 -32.40 11.91 41.58
C GLN A 5 -31.82 10.63 40.98
N THR A 6 -31.89 9.51 41.70
CA THR A 6 -31.41 8.21 41.21
C THR A 6 -32.16 7.73 39.97
N PHE A 7 -33.47 7.99 39.90
CA PHE A 7 -34.30 7.60 38.76
C PHE A 7 -34.00 8.42 37.50
N ILE A 8 -33.76 9.73 37.64
CA ILE A 8 -33.42 10.62 36.52
C ILE A 8 -32.04 10.27 35.95
N THR A 9 -31.05 9.97 36.81
CA THR A 9 -29.71 9.56 36.36
C THR A 9 -29.74 8.23 35.63
N LEU A 10 -30.56 7.27 36.07
CA LEU A 10 -30.72 5.97 35.41
C LEU A 10 -31.35 6.09 34.02
N VAL A 11 -32.39 6.93 33.87
CA VAL A 11 -33.04 7.18 32.58
C VAL A 11 -32.09 7.89 31.60
N LEU A 12 -31.29 8.86 32.06
CA LEU A 12 -30.29 9.51 31.21
C LEU A 12 -29.24 8.51 30.69
N LEU A 13 -28.79 7.59 31.55
CA LEU A 13 -27.76 6.59 31.24
C LEU A 13 -28.26 5.55 30.22
N VAL A 14 -29.54 5.16 30.31
CA VAL A 14 -30.20 4.26 29.35
C VAL A 14 -30.43 4.96 28.01
N VAL A 15 -30.86 6.23 28.00
CA VAL A 15 -31.05 7.00 26.76
C VAL A 15 -29.71 7.25 26.03
N THR A 16 -28.62 7.49 26.75
CA THR A 16 -27.27 7.57 26.14
C THR A 16 -26.80 6.24 25.56
N MET A 17 -27.13 5.10 26.20
CA MET A 17 -26.77 3.78 25.67
C MET A 17 -27.58 3.39 24.42
N PHE A 18 -28.87 3.74 24.35
CA PHE A 18 -29.69 3.48 23.16
C PHE A 18 -29.37 4.44 21.99
N GLY A 19 -29.02 5.70 22.28
CA GLY A 19 -28.54 6.65 21.27
C GLY A 19 -27.17 6.29 20.68
N ALA A 20 -26.26 5.74 21.49
CA ALA A 20 -24.94 5.31 21.05
C ALA A 20 -24.99 4.01 20.22
N THR A 21 -25.82 3.04 20.62
CA THR A 21 -25.95 1.75 19.91
C THR A 21 -26.67 1.89 18.57
N SER A 22 -27.69 2.74 18.46
CA SER A 22 -28.40 2.99 17.19
C SER A 22 -27.52 3.70 16.15
N ARG A 23 -26.67 4.65 16.57
CA ARG A 23 -25.67 5.29 15.68
C ARG A 23 -24.61 4.31 15.19
N ALA A 24 -24.09 3.47 16.10
CA ALA A 24 -23.11 2.46 15.75
C ALA A 24 -23.65 1.46 14.71
N VAL A 25 -24.90 1.00 14.86
CA VAL A 25 -25.54 0.04 13.93
C VAL A 25 -25.84 0.68 12.57
N ALA A 26 -26.28 1.94 12.52
CA ALA A 26 -26.53 2.65 11.25
C ALA A 26 -25.22 2.97 10.49
N GLN A 27 -24.14 3.34 11.18
CA GLN A 27 -22.82 3.53 10.56
C GLN A 27 -22.18 2.21 10.09
N GLN A 28 -22.55 1.08 10.69
CA GLN A 28 -22.10 -0.26 10.31
C GLN A 28 -22.71 -0.76 8.98
N GLN A 29 -23.83 -0.17 8.52
CA GLN A 29 -24.44 -0.48 7.20
C GLN A 29 -23.82 0.30 6.02
N VAL A 30 -22.99 1.31 6.30
CA VAL A 30 -22.42 2.17 5.27
C VAL A 30 -21.32 1.40 4.52
N ASN A 31 -21.53 1.17 3.23
CA ASN A 31 -20.65 0.40 2.36
C ASN A 31 -19.94 1.28 1.30
N VAL A 32 -18.99 0.72 0.56
CA VAL A 32 -18.15 1.47 -0.39
C VAL A 32 -18.98 2.19 -1.46
N LYS A 33 -20.04 1.57 -1.98
CA LYS A 33 -20.90 2.17 -3.02
C LYS A 33 -21.71 3.36 -2.46
N MET A 34 -22.19 3.24 -1.23
CA MET A 34 -22.86 4.37 -0.57
C MET A 34 -21.89 5.54 -0.35
N LEU A 35 -20.67 5.27 0.13
CA LEU A 35 -19.66 6.31 0.33
C LEU A 35 -19.27 6.98 -0.99
N PHE A 36 -19.09 6.20 -2.06
CA PHE A 36 -18.86 6.70 -3.41
C PHE A 36 -19.95 7.70 -3.83
N GLY A 37 -21.22 7.35 -3.62
CA GLY A 37 -22.35 8.24 -3.92
C GLY A 37 -22.45 9.49 -3.06
N MET A 38 -21.70 9.57 -1.96
CA MET A 38 -21.68 10.70 -1.02
C MET A 38 -20.41 11.56 -1.14
N LEU A 39 -19.43 11.14 -1.94
CA LEU A 39 -18.18 11.87 -2.09
C LEU A 39 -18.44 13.27 -2.68
N PRO A 40 -17.72 14.30 -2.19
CA PRO A 40 -17.78 15.63 -2.77
C PRO A 40 -17.25 15.64 -4.22
N ALA A 41 -17.67 16.65 -5.00
CA ALA A 41 -17.28 16.83 -6.40
C ALA A 41 -15.76 16.86 -6.64
N ASP A 42 -14.99 17.38 -5.67
CA ASP A 42 -13.53 17.46 -5.74
C ASP A 42 -12.83 16.08 -5.76
N ALA A 43 -13.51 15.02 -5.29
CA ALA A 43 -13.02 13.65 -5.36
C ALA A 43 -12.95 13.12 -6.80
N PHE A 44 -13.72 13.74 -7.71
CA PHE A 44 -13.89 13.34 -9.10
C PHE A 44 -13.26 14.32 -10.10
N LEU A 45 -12.37 15.20 -9.62
CA LEU A 45 -11.61 16.09 -10.51
C LEU A 45 -10.91 15.30 -11.62
N LEU A 46 -10.97 15.84 -12.84
CA LEU A 46 -10.39 15.26 -14.06
C LEU A 46 -11.10 13.99 -14.56
N LEU A 47 -12.22 13.60 -13.96
CA LEU A 47 -13.10 12.56 -14.51
C LEU A 47 -14.12 13.16 -15.48
N PRO A 48 -14.79 12.34 -16.32
CA PRO A 48 -15.79 12.82 -17.27
C PRO A 48 -17.04 13.46 -16.65
N SER A 49 -17.25 13.30 -15.34
CA SER A 49 -18.34 13.88 -14.56
C SER A 49 -17.90 13.98 -13.09
N ASP A 50 -18.41 14.96 -12.36
CA ASP A 50 -18.26 15.09 -10.91
C ASP A 50 -19.47 14.52 -10.14
N ASN A 51 -20.45 13.95 -10.86
CA ASN A 51 -21.61 13.30 -10.32
C ASN A 51 -21.39 11.77 -10.22
N PRO A 52 -21.34 11.19 -9.01
CA PRO A 52 -21.17 9.74 -8.82
C PRO A 52 -22.18 8.89 -9.60
N GLY A 53 -23.43 9.36 -9.72
CA GLY A 53 -24.49 8.64 -10.43
C GLY A 53 -24.21 8.44 -11.92
N GLU A 54 -23.59 9.43 -12.56
CA GLU A 54 -23.17 9.34 -13.97
C GLU A 54 -21.92 8.50 -14.15
N LEU A 55 -21.09 8.39 -13.11
CA LEU A 55 -19.87 7.60 -13.09
C LEU A 55 -20.13 6.11 -12.80
N GLU A 56 -21.32 5.72 -12.32
CA GLU A 56 -21.62 4.32 -11.98
C GLU A 56 -21.37 3.35 -13.15
N LYS A 57 -21.60 3.80 -14.40
CA LYS A 57 -21.37 3.00 -15.61
C LYS A 57 -19.89 2.61 -15.83
N TYR A 58 -18.96 3.30 -15.19
CA TYR A 58 -17.52 3.02 -15.26
C TYR A 58 -17.02 2.12 -14.12
N ILE A 59 -17.89 1.72 -13.17
CA ILE A 59 -17.50 0.83 -12.07
C ILE A 59 -17.10 -0.53 -12.65
N LYS A 60 -15.80 -0.84 -12.59
CA LYS A 60 -15.26 -2.15 -12.97
C LYS A 60 -15.21 -3.10 -11.80
N VAL A 61 -14.81 -2.59 -10.64
CA VAL A 61 -14.66 -3.37 -9.41
C VAL A 61 -15.43 -2.68 -8.30
N CYS A 62 -16.26 -3.44 -7.59
CA CYS A 62 -16.93 -3.01 -6.36
C CYS A 62 -16.81 -4.12 -5.33
N ASP A 63 -15.76 -4.06 -4.53
CA ASP A 63 -15.44 -5.05 -3.49
C ASP A 63 -16.00 -4.56 -2.15
N TYR A 64 -17.26 -4.90 -1.90
CA TYR A 64 -17.94 -4.56 -0.65
C TYR A 64 -17.24 -5.11 0.59
N ARG A 65 -16.57 -6.26 0.47
CA ARG A 65 -15.93 -6.95 1.59
C ARG A 65 -14.69 -6.19 2.06
N ASN A 66 -13.89 -5.72 1.11
CA ASN A 66 -12.66 -4.97 1.41
C ASN A 66 -12.86 -3.45 1.37
N GLY A 67 -14.08 -2.99 1.09
CA GLY A 67 -14.40 -1.56 1.05
C GLY A 67 -13.73 -0.82 -0.10
N TYR A 68 -13.43 -1.51 -1.20
CA TYR A 68 -12.69 -0.98 -2.35
C TYR A 68 -13.58 -0.86 -3.59
N LEU A 69 -13.36 0.18 -4.38
CA LEU A 69 -14.05 0.41 -5.65
C LEU A 69 -13.07 1.00 -6.68
N ARG A 70 -13.17 0.54 -7.93
CA ARG A 70 -12.40 1.06 -9.06
C ARG A 70 -13.30 1.39 -10.24
N LEU A 71 -13.08 2.57 -10.80
CA LEU A 71 -13.57 3.00 -12.09
C LEU A 71 -12.50 2.76 -13.15
N GLU A 72 -12.91 2.30 -14.34
CA GLU A 72 -12.05 2.19 -15.52
C GLU A 72 -12.68 2.95 -16.69
N PHE A 73 -11.86 3.75 -17.36
CA PHE A 73 -12.27 4.58 -18.50
C PHE A 73 -11.66 4.05 -19.81
N GLU A 74 -12.25 4.43 -20.94
CA GLU A 74 -11.83 3.94 -22.27
C GLU A 74 -10.36 4.27 -22.61
N ASN A 75 -9.82 5.34 -22.04
CA ASN A 75 -8.42 5.77 -22.19
C ASN A 75 -7.45 5.06 -21.23
N GLN A 76 -7.85 3.93 -20.61
CA GLN A 76 -7.08 3.19 -19.61
C GLN A 76 -6.77 3.98 -18.33
N ALA A 77 -7.33 5.18 -18.16
CA ALA A 77 -7.29 5.85 -16.88
C ALA A 77 -8.11 5.06 -15.86
N SER A 78 -7.68 5.11 -14.61
CA SER A 78 -8.40 4.54 -13.49
C SER A 78 -8.56 5.56 -12.37
N TRP A 79 -9.64 5.39 -11.63
CA TRP A 79 -9.90 6.07 -10.37
C TRP A 79 -10.26 5.01 -9.36
N GLU A 80 -9.69 5.09 -8.16
CA GLU A 80 -9.84 4.09 -7.13
C GLU A 80 -10.25 4.72 -5.81
N MET A 81 -10.96 3.97 -4.98
CA MET A 81 -11.19 4.32 -3.59
C MET A 81 -11.13 3.10 -2.68
N CYS A 82 -10.77 3.34 -1.43
CA CYS A 82 -10.99 2.39 -0.36
C CYS A 82 -11.38 3.12 0.93
N TYR A 83 -11.79 2.38 1.96
CA TYR A 83 -11.99 2.96 3.28
C TYR A 83 -11.52 2.06 4.42
N TRP A 84 -11.13 2.67 5.54
CA TRP A 84 -10.84 2.03 6.81
C TRP A 84 -11.94 2.33 7.80
N ASN A 85 -12.39 1.31 8.54
CA ASN A 85 -13.31 1.50 9.65
C ASN A 85 -12.54 2.02 10.87
N LEU A 86 -13.04 3.10 11.46
CA LEU A 86 -12.53 3.65 12.71
C LEU A 86 -13.29 3.03 13.90
N LYS A 87 -12.64 2.98 15.07
CA LYS A 87 -13.17 2.41 16.32
C LYS A 87 -14.43 3.13 16.79
N ASN A 88 -14.56 4.41 16.47
CA ASN A 88 -15.74 5.21 16.80
C ASN A 88 -16.92 4.99 15.82
N GLY A 89 -16.78 4.14 14.81
CA GLY A 89 -17.80 3.87 13.79
C GLY A 89 -17.70 4.76 12.55
N ASP A 90 -16.85 5.78 12.56
CA ASP A 90 -16.56 6.61 11.39
C ASP A 90 -15.71 5.82 10.36
N LYS A 91 -15.53 6.40 9.16
CA LYS A 91 -14.72 5.79 8.10
C LYS A 91 -13.74 6.79 7.53
N LEU A 92 -12.46 6.41 7.48
CA LEU A 92 -11.46 7.14 6.70
C LEU A 92 -11.52 6.62 5.27
N ILE A 93 -11.69 7.51 4.30
CA ILE A 93 -11.80 7.20 2.88
C ILE A 93 -10.55 7.74 2.20
N ALA A 94 -9.93 6.94 1.35
CA ALA A 94 -8.91 7.41 0.41
C ALA A 94 -9.43 7.26 -1.01
N THR A 95 -9.14 8.24 -1.84
CA THR A 95 -9.36 8.20 -3.29
C THR A 95 -8.03 8.39 -3.99
N SER A 96 -7.80 7.66 -5.06
CA SER A 96 -6.61 7.79 -5.89
C SER A 96 -6.98 7.93 -7.36
N ARG A 97 -6.22 8.75 -8.06
CA ARG A 97 -6.22 8.89 -9.50
C ARG A 97 -4.80 9.14 -9.97
N PHE A 98 -4.62 9.17 -11.28
CA PHE A 98 -3.34 9.51 -11.88
C PHE A 98 -2.80 10.85 -11.33
N GLY A 99 -1.62 10.80 -10.68
CA GLY A 99 -0.91 11.95 -10.13
C GLY A 99 -1.52 12.62 -8.90
N ALA A 100 -2.60 12.09 -8.31
CA ALA A 100 -3.23 12.72 -7.15
C ALA A 100 -3.99 11.73 -6.26
N TYR A 101 -4.01 12.02 -4.97
CA TYR A 101 -4.81 11.30 -3.99
C TYR A 101 -5.41 12.27 -2.97
N SER A 102 -6.52 11.87 -2.37
CA SER A 102 -7.24 12.66 -1.38
C SER A 102 -7.76 11.76 -0.27
N PHE A 103 -7.89 12.33 0.92
CA PHE A 103 -8.48 11.67 2.07
C PHE A 103 -9.69 12.43 2.59
N TYR A 104 -10.70 11.66 3.00
CA TYR A 104 -11.94 12.18 3.55
C TYR A 104 -12.35 11.41 4.80
N LEU A 105 -12.98 12.09 5.74
CA LEU A 105 -13.59 11.47 6.92
C LEU A 105 -15.11 11.44 6.74
N TYR A 106 -15.67 10.23 6.75
CA TYR A 106 -17.11 10.02 6.89
C TYR A 106 -17.47 9.88 8.37
N GLY A 107 -18.34 10.75 8.85
CA GLY A 107 -18.88 10.68 10.21
C GLY A 107 -20.22 11.41 10.31
N ASN A 108 -21.14 10.88 11.13
CA ASN A 108 -22.49 11.44 11.30
C ASN A 108 -23.23 11.72 9.97
N GLY A 109 -23.07 10.85 8.97
CA GLY A 109 -23.74 10.99 7.67
C GLY A 109 -23.16 12.06 6.74
N LYS A 110 -21.99 12.62 7.03
CA LYS A 110 -21.31 13.63 6.21
C LYS A 110 -19.90 13.20 5.87
N ILE A 111 -19.40 13.63 4.72
CA ILE A 111 -18.03 13.46 4.26
C ILE A 111 -17.35 14.83 4.23
N ALA A 112 -16.14 14.93 4.77
CA ALA A 112 -15.31 16.14 4.71
C ALA A 112 -13.84 15.77 4.45
N PRO A 113 -13.07 16.60 3.73
CA PRO A 113 -11.63 16.39 3.56
C PRO A 113 -10.88 16.30 4.90
N THR A 114 -9.80 15.52 4.94
CA THR A 114 -8.98 15.40 6.15
C THR A 114 -7.50 15.13 5.84
N THR A 115 -6.63 15.64 6.70
CA THR A 115 -5.18 15.34 6.71
C THR A 115 -4.75 14.59 7.99
N ARG A 116 -5.71 14.11 8.77
CA ARG A 116 -5.46 13.36 10.02
C ARG A 116 -4.99 11.93 9.73
N PHE A 117 -4.71 11.16 10.80
CA PHE A 117 -4.39 9.72 10.72
C PHE A 117 -3.08 9.42 9.98
N GLY A 118 -2.10 10.31 10.09
CA GLY A 118 -0.80 10.18 9.42
C GLY A 118 -0.76 10.70 7.98
N VAL A 119 -1.87 11.27 7.47
CA VAL A 119 -1.93 11.78 6.09
C VAL A 119 -1.08 13.05 5.91
N ASP A 120 -1.06 13.96 6.88
CA ASP A 120 -0.22 15.17 6.81
C ASP A 120 1.28 14.82 6.74
N GLU A 121 1.71 13.85 7.56
CA GLU A 121 3.08 13.35 7.56
C GLU A 121 3.43 12.63 6.25
N MET A 122 2.48 11.88 5.68
CA MET A 122 2.62 11.25 4.37
C MET A 122 2.79 12.29 3.26
N ASN A 123 1.95 13.33 3.22
CA ASN A 123 2.06 14.40 2.23
C ASN A 123 3.41 15.10 2.31
N ARG A 124 3.83 15.49 3.52
CA ARG A 124 5.15 16.11 3.75
C ARG A 124 6.28 15.20 3.30
N ALA A 125 6.21 13.90 3.61
CA ALA A 125 7.21 12.92 3.20
C ALA A 125 7.28 12.72 1.68
N VAL A 126 6.19 12.94 0.95
CA VAL A 126 6.20 12.98 -0.52
C VAL A 126 6.87 14.25 -1.02
N GLU A 127 6.48 15.41 -0.49
CA GLU A 127 7.04 16.72 -0.87
C GLU A 127 8.56 16.82 -0.60
N GLU A 128 9.03 16.23 0.50
CA GLU A 128 10.45 16.21 0.89
C GLU A 128 11.26 15.09 0.21
N SER A 129 10.62 14.23 -0.59
CA SER A 129 11.31 13.11 -1.25
C SER A 129 12.35 13.61 -2.25
N MET A 130 13.55 13.03 -2.22
CA MET A 130 14.58 13.32 -3.22
C MET A 130 14.22 12.85 -4.64
N ALA A 131 13.21 11.98 -4.76
CA ALA A 131 12.69 11.57 -6.06
C ALA A 131 11.79 12.66 -6.67
N MET A 132 11.31 13.64 -5.88
CA MET A 132 10.64 14.82 -6.42
C MET A 132 11.67 15.75 -7.09
N ASN A 133 11.30 16.33 -8.22
CA ASN A 133 12.12 17.25 -8.99
C ASN A 133 11.37 18.56 -9.30
N CYS A 134 12.01 19.50 -10.00
CA CYS A 134 11.44 20.82 -10.26
C CYS A 134 10.52 20.89 -11.50
N CYS A 135 10.44 19.83 -12.30
CA CYS A 135 9.83 19.85 -13.62
C CYS A 135 8.62 18.92 -13.70
N ASP A 136 8.85 17.62 -13.54
CA ASP A 136 7.90 16.57 -13.88
C ASP A 136 7.79 15.55 -12.75
N ASN A 137 6.69 15.62 -12.00
CA ASN A 137 6.45 14.80 -10.81
C ASN A 137 5.17 13.98 -10.91
N TRP A 138 5.32 12.69 -10.68
CA TRP A 138 4.31 11.67 -10.85
C TRP A 138 4.27 10.87 -9.55
N VAL A 139 3.18 11.04 -8.81
CA VAL A 139 2.95 10.28 -7.57
C VAL A 139 1.83 9.29 -7.83
N ASN A 140 2.16 8.00 -7.84
CA ASN A 140 1.16 6.94 -7.95
C ASN A 140 0.83 6.44 -6.55
N PHE A 141 -0.38 6.75 -6.09
CA PHE A 141 -0.92 6.29 -4.83
C PHE A 141 -1.78 5.05 -5.07
N HIS A 142 -1.45 3.92 -4.45
CA HIS A 142 -2.24 2.69 -4.58
C HIS A 142 -3.03 2.46 -3.30
N VAL A 143 -4.35 2.64 -3.39
CA VAL A 143 -5.27 2.26 -2.32
C VAL A 143 -5.34 0.73 -2.23
N PRO A 144 -5.32 0.14 -1.01
CA PRO A 144 -5.36 -1.31 -0.89
C PRO A 144 -6.74 -1.86 -1.24
N ARG A 145 -6.80 -2.69 -2.29
CA ARG A 145 -7.93 -3.62 -2.47
C ARG A 145 -7.89 -4.77 -1.46
N ARG A 146 -6.68 -5.18 -1.04
CA ARG A 146 -6.45 -6.25 -0.06
C ARG A 146 -5.51 -5.75 1.03
N GLY A 147 -5.79 -6.15 2.27
CA GLY A 147 -5.08 -5.63 3.43
C GLY A 147 -5.46 -4.17 3.71
N THR A 148 -4.64 -3.47 4.49
CA THR A 148 -4.93 -2.10 4.94
C THR A 148 -3.80 -1.12 4.69
N SER A 149 -2.70 -1.58 4.10
CA SER A 149 -1.49 -0.79 3.94
C SER A 149 -1.45 -0.14 2.56
N VAL A 150 -1.17 1.16 2.53
CA VAL A 150 -1.02 1.96 1.32
C VAL A 150 0.39 1.77 0.75
N TYR A 151 0.48 1.79 -0.57
CA TYR A 151 1.74 1.80 -1.30
C TYR A 151 1.77 3.01 -2.23
N LEU A 152 2.87 3.76 -2.24
CA LEU A 152 3.03 4.95 -3.06
C LEU A 152 4.37 4.92 -3.77
N THR A 153 4.40 5.38 -5.02
CA THR A 153 5.64 5.58 -5.77
C THR A 153 5.78 7.04 -6.17
N ILE A 154 7.02 7.53 -6.15
CA ILE A 154 7.37 8.90 -6.53
C ILE A 154 8.33 8.82 -7.71
N ASN A 155 7.87 9.29 -8.87
CA ASN A 155 8.56 9.21 -10.16
C ASN A 155 9.03 7.80 -10.57
N GLY A 156 8.49 6.75 -9.94
CA GLY A 156 8.97 5.38 -10.09
C GLY A 156 10.35 5.10 -9.46
N LEU A 157 10.98 6.09 -8.82
CA LEU A 157 12.34 6.01 -8.29
C LEU A 157 12.38 5.69 -6.79
N GLU A 158 11.37 6.14 -6.06
CA GLU A 158 11.21 5.89 -4.63
C GLU A 158 9.83 5.27 -4.36
N ALA A 159 9.79 4.32 -3.41
CA ALA A 159 8.56 3.78 -2.87
C ALA A 159 8.39 4.20 -1.40
N GLN A 160 7.14 4.39 -1.00
CA GLN A 160 6.75 4.56 0.40
C GLN A 160 5.64 3.56 0.73
N VAL A 161 5.81 2.84 1.83
CA VAL A 161 4.83 1.85 2.31
C VAL A 161 4.31 2.31 3.66
N TYR A 162 3.00 2.44 3.79
CA TYR A 162 2.37 2.89 5.03
C TYR A 162 1.46 1.81 5.59
N LYS A 163 1.80 1.28 6.77
CA LYS A 163 0.95 0.32 7.47
C LYS A 163 -0.11 1.07 8.26
N TRP A 164 -1.35 0.60 8.18
CA TRP A 164 -2.42 1.08 9.05
C TRP A 164 -2.31 0.42 10.43
N GLN A 165 -1.94 1.19 11.44
CA GLN A 165 -1.73 0.71 12.80
C GLN A 165 -2.34 1.69 13.79
N ASN A 166 -3.14 1.18 14.73
CA ASN A 166 -3.75 2.03 15.78
C ASN A 166 -4.49 3.27 15.23
N GLU A 167 -5.18 3.10 14.09
CA GLU A 167 -5.89 4.19 13.38
C GLU A 167 -4.98 5.31 12.86
N THR A 168 -3.74 5.00 12.53
CA THR A 168 -2.86 5.94 11.83
C THR A 168 -2.02 5.21 10.79
N PHE A 169 -1.66 5.89 9.72
CA PHE A 169 -0.64 5.42 8.80
C PHE A 169 0.73 5.61 9.44
N VAL A 170 1.51 4.54 9.45
CA VAL A 170 2.90 4.53 9.92
C VAL A 170 3.77 4.10 8.74
N ARG A 171 4.70 4.99 8.34
CA ARG A 171 5.65 4.71 7.27
C ARG A 171 6.60 3.59 7.69
N LEU A 172 6.89 2.67 6.76
CA LEU A 172 8.01 1.76 6.87
C LEU A 172 9.25 2.45 6.31
N ASP A 173 10.29 2.57 7.13
CA ASP A 173 11.50 3.34 6.84
C ASP A 173 12.78 2.50 7.01
N GLU A 174 12.66 1.17 6.87
CA GLU A 174 13.82 0.29 7.02
C GLU A 174 14.69 0.25 5.77
N TYR A 175 14.11 0.53 4.60
CA TYR A 175 14.81 0.54 3.32
C TYR A 175 14.11 1.46 2.29
N PRO A 176 14.87 2.19 1.46
CA PRO A 176 16.34 2.25 1.41
C PRO A 176 16.94 3.21 2.44
N THR A 177 18.19 2.93 2.80
CA THR A 177 19.07 3.89 3.49
C THR A 177 19.90 4.70 2.46
N ARG A 178 20.53 5.79 2.90
CA ARG A 178 21.35 6.67 2.03
C ARG A 178 22.43 5.92 1.23
N ASN A 179 23.04 4.88 1.81
CA ASN A 179 24.15 4.12 1.21
C ASN A 179 23.79 2.63 1.11
N SER A 180 22.64 2.33 0.50
CA SER A 180 22.13 0.96 0.43
C SER A 180 22.98 0.09 -0.51
N THR A 181 23.29 -1.13 -0.08
CA THR A 181 24.07 -2.12 -0.84
C THR A 181 23.22 -3.34 -1.18
N HIS A 182 23.60 -4.11 -2.20
CA HIS A 182 22.94 -5.39 -2.53
C HIS A 182 22.89 -6.36 -1.34
N ARG A 183 23.88 -6.31 -0.44
CA ARG A 183 23.91 -7.08 0.81
C ARG A 183 22.83 -6.61 1.79
N GLN A 184 22.66 -5.30 1.98
CA GLN A 184 21.61 -4.77 2.86
C GLN A 184 20.22 -5.04 2.30
N LEU A 185 20.04 -4.84 0.99
CA LEU A 185 18.83 -5.19 0.25
C LEU A 185 18.38 -6.63 0.55
N LEU A 186 19.24 -7.61 0.29
CA LEU A 186 18.85 -9.02 0.40
C LEU A 186 18.75 -9.52 1.84
N ASN A 187 19.58 -9.01 2.76
CA ASN A 187 19.40 -9.30 4.19
C ASN A 187 18.06 -8.76 4.71
N GLY A 188 17.70 -7.53 4.33
CA GLY A 188 16.44 -6.92 4.70
C GLY A 188 15.24 -7.67 4.13
N PHE A 189 15.30 -8.01 2.83
CA PHE A 189 14.26 -8.79 2.16
C PHE A 189 14.07 -10.17 2.81
N VAL A 190 15.15 -10.91 3.06
CA VAL A 190 15.10 -12.20 3.78
C VAL A 190 14.56 -12.03 5.20
N GLY A 191 14.91 -10.96 5.90
CA GLY A 191 14.33 -10.61 7.19
C GLY A 191 12.81 -10.43 7.13
N ALA A 192 12.32 -9.71 6.12
CA ALA A 192 10.89 -9.51 5.90
C ALA A 192 10.15 -10.81 5.53
N LEU A 193 10.75 -11.67 4.68
CA LEU A 193 10.21 -12.99 4.35
C LEU A 193 10.08 -13.87 5.60
N ASN A 194 11.13 -13.94 6.42
CA ASN A 194 11.11 -14.70 7.68
C ASN A 194 10.10 -14.16 8.70
N ALA A 195 9.85 -12.84 8.67
CA ALA A 195 8.81 -12.21 9.49
C ALA A 195 7.40 -12.39 8.90
N THR A 196 7.25 -12.98 7.72
CA THR A 196 5.99 -13.12 6.98
C THR A 196 5.29 -11.78 6.73
N ASP A 197 6.06 -10.69 6.61
CA ASP A 197 5.53 -9.33 6.49
C ASP A 197 5.55 -8.88 5.03
N ALA A 198 4.44 -9.14 4.32
CA ALA A 198 4.31 -8.82 2.90
C ALA A 198 4.48 -7.32 2.61
N ASP A 199 4.00 -6.43 3.47
CA ASP A 199 4.15 -4.98 3.28
C ASP A 199 5.62 -4.58 3.38
N ARG A 200 6.34 -5.13 4.36
CA ARG A 200 7.76 -4.86 4.55
C ARG A 200 8.60 -5.37 3.40
N CYS A 201 8.25 -6.52 2.81
CA CYS A 201 8.92 -7.06 1.63
C CYS A 201 8.91 -6.08 0.44
N LEU A 202 7.83 -5.31 0.26
CA LEU A 202 7.70 -4.39 -0.88
C LEU A 202 8.75 -3.27 -0.90
N GLN A 203 9.31 -2.88 0.25
CA GLN A 203 10.38 -1.86 0.31
C GLN A 203 11.63 -2.28 -0.49
N TYR A 204 11.86 -3.59 -0.63
CA TYR A 204 13.07 -4.14 -1.25
C TYR A 204 12.90 -4.46 -2.74
N ILE A 205 11.76 -4.13 -3.33
CA ILE A 205 11.43 -4.44 -4.72
C ILE A 205 11.33 -3.12 -5.48
N LEU A 206 11.76 -3.11 -6.75
CA LEU A 206 11.80 -1.91 -7.56
C LEU A 206 10.42 -1.23 -7.59
N PRO A 207 10.33 0.09 -7.34
CA PRO A 207 9.03 0.74 -7.14
C PRO A 207 8.06 0.57 -8.32
N THR A 208 8.55 0.77 -9.55
CA THR A 208 7.78 0.57 -10.79
C THR A 208 7.33 -0.87 -10.95
N TYR A 209 8.20 -1.84 -10.66
CA TYR A 209 7.88 -3.26 -10.74
C TYR A 209 6.75 -3.65 -9.76
N VAL A 210 6.77 -3.13 -8.52
CA VAL A 210 5.65 -3.32 -7.59
C VAL A 210 4.36 -2.67 -8.11
N SER A 211 4.44 -1.44 -8.62
CA SER A 211 3.26 -0.74 -9.15
C SER A 211 2.61 -1.54 -10.29
N GLU A 212 3.39 -1.98 -11.27
CA GLU A 212 2.88 -2.69 -12.44
C GLU A 212 2.47 -4.13 -12.14
N GLN A 213 3.35 -4.90 -11.48
CA GLN A 213 3.11 -6.31 -11.24
C GLN A 213 2.21 -6.50 -10.04
N CYS A 214 2.60 -6.00 -8.86
CA CYS A 214 1.85 -6.26 -7.63
C CYS A 214 0.50 -5.53 -7.61
N MET A 215 0.50 -4.21 -7.89
CA MET A 215 -0.73 -3.41 -7.80
C MET A 215 -1.61 -3.58 -9.03
N GLY A 216 -1.01 -3.66 -10.22
CA GLY A 216 -1.70 -3.93 -11.49
C GLY A 216 -2.08 -5.40 -11.67
N LEU A 217 -1.13 -6.24 -12.09
CA LEU A 217 -1.37 -7.64 -12.52
C LEU A 217 -1.96 -8.50 -11.40
N PHE A 218 -1.40 -8.44 -10.20
CA PHE A 218 -1.88 -9.18 -9.02
C PHE A 218 -3.02 -8.45 -8.28
N GLU A 219 -3.51 -7.33 -8.80
CA GLU A 219 -4.60 -6.53 -8.24
C GLU A 219 -4.43 -6.22 -6.74
N GLY A 220 -3.20 -5.91 -6.32
CA GLY A 220 -2.83 -5.62 -4.94
C GLY A 220 -2.69 -6.85 -4.04
N ASN A 221 -2.69 -8.07 -4.58
CA ASN A 221 -2.44 -9.29 -3.80
C ASN A 221 -0.94 -9.50 -3.53
N LYS A 222 -0.42 -8.73 -2.55
CA LYS A 222 0.99 -8.69 -2.17
C LYS A 222 1.57 -10.08 -1.83
N GLU A 223 0.83 -10.90 -1.09
CA GLU A 223 1.31 -12.24 -0.70
C GLU A 223 1.49 -13.15 -1.92
N GLN A 224 0.51 -13.18 -2.83
CA GLN A 224 0.62 -13.97 -4.05
C GLN A 224 1.77 -13.45 -4.93
N PHE A 225 1.83 -12.14 -5.17
CA PHE A 225 2.93 -11.53 -5.91
C PHE A 225 4.29 -11.93 -5.36
N LEU A 226 4.49 -11.84 -4.04
CA LEU A 226 5.75 -12.21 -3.41
C LEU A 226 6.06 -13.71 -3.54
N CYS A 227 5.05 -14.58 -3.42
CA CYS A 227 5.24 -16.03 -3.61
C CYS A 227 5.64 -16.37 -5.05
N GLU A 228 5.10 -15.66 -6.05
CA GLU A 228 5.52 -15.81 -7.45
C GLU A 228 6.92 -15.25 -7.68
N LEU A 229 7.24 -14.09 -7.09
CA LEU A 229 8.54 -13.44 -7.21
C LEU A 229 9.68 -14.34 -6.70
N ILE A 230 9.45 -15.06 -5.61
CA ILE A 230 10.43 -15.97 -5.00
C ILE A 230 10.25 -17.41 -5.45
N ALA A 231 9.51 -17.66 -6.53
CA ALA A 231 9.44 -18.99 -7.10
C ALA A 231 10.81 -19.45 -7.63
N GLY A 232 11.00 -20.75 -7.75
CA GLY A 232 12.21 -21.36 -8.29
C GLY A 232 11.95 -22.79 -8.74
N GLU A 233 13.01 -23.58 -8.83
CA GLU A 233 12.94 -25.00 -9.21
C GLU A 233 13.67 -25.88 -8.18
N ASP A 234 13.14 -27.08 -7.97
CA ASP A 234 13.82 -28.18 -7.28
C ASP A 234 13.85 -29.45 -8.16
N GLU A 235 14.30 -30.58 -7.62
CA GLU A 235 14.38 -31.86 -8.35
C GLU A 235 13.03 -32.34 -8.92
N THR A 236 11.91 -31.82 -8.41
CA THR A 236 10.55 -32.15 -8.86
C THR A 236 9.96 -31.10 -9.81
N GLY A 237 10.73 -30.06 -10.15
CA GLY A 237 10.35 -28.96 -11.03
C GLY A 237 9.97 -27.70 -10.26
N TYR A 238 9.09 -26.90 -10.86
CA TYR A 238 8.67 -25.60 -10.33
C TYR A 238 8.17 -25.68 -8.88
N VAL A 239 8.62 -24.73 -8.06
CA VAL A 239 8.30 -24.64 -6.64
C VAL A 239 8.14 -23.20 -6.18
N LYS A 240 7.13 -22.98 -5.35
CA LYS A 240 6.92 -21.74 -4.60
C LYS A 240 6.13 -22.03 -3.32
N PRO A 241 6.21 -21.18 -2.29
CA PRO A 241 5.23 -21.19 -1.22
C PRO A 241 3.83 -20.85 -1.74
N ALA A 242 2.78 -21.36 -1.10
CA ALA A 242 1.42 -20.91 -1.39
C ALA A 242 1.09 -19.61 -0.63
N LYS A 243 1.73 -19.42 0.53
CA LYS A 243 1.67 -18.23 1.40
C LYS A 243 3.02 -17.96 2.02
N LEU A 244 3.29 -16.72 2.45
CA LEU A 244 4.57 -16.41 3.12
C LEU A 244 4.76 -17.23 4.40
N ASN A 245 3.66 -17.54 5.11
CA ASN A 245 3.71 -18.37 6.30
C ASN A 245 4.05 -19.85 6.02
N ASP A 246 4.16 -20.29 4.76
CA ASP A 246 4.67 -21.63 4.44
C ASP A 246 6.19 -21.68 4.45
N ILE A 247 6.85 -20.52 4.44
CA ILE A 247 8.30 -20.40 4.57
C ILE A 247 8.67 -20.74 6.01
N LYS A 248 9.50 -21.76 6.17
CA LYS A 248 10.12 -22.12 7.45
C LYS A 248 11.30 -21.19 7.73
N LYS A 249 12.12 -20.94 6.70
CA LYS A 249 13.29 -20.08 6.78
C LYS A 249 13.73 -19.64 5.37
N ALA A 250 14.09 -18.38 5.23
CA ALA A 250 14.84 -17.84 4.12
C ALA A 250 16.26 -17.49 4.59
N THR A 251 17.29 -17.78 3.78
CA THR A 251 18.70 -17.50 4.11
C THR A 251 19.42 -16.90 2.92
N TYR A 252 19.91 -15.66 3.06
CA TYR A 252 20.75 -15.02 2.04
C TYR A 252 22.18 -15.55 2.08
N ARG A 253 22.76 -15.79 0.91
CA ARG A 253 24.16 -16.19 0.70
C ARG A 253 24.80 -15.36 -0.41
N TYR A 254 26.09 -15.11 -0.24
CA TYR A 254 26.94 -14.45 -1.22
C TYR A 254 28.13 -15.34 -1.53
N THR A 255 28.23 -15.79 -2.77
CA THR A 255 29.36 -16.60 -3.25
C THR A 255 30.10 -15.79 -4.32
N PRO A 256 31.32 -15.30 -4.02
CA PRO A 256 32.18 -14.71 -5.02
C PRO A 256 32.86 -15.83 -5.82
N ASP A 257 32.33 -16.18 -7.00
CA ASP A 257 33.02 -17.06 -7.96
C ASP A 257 33.82 -16.25 -8.98
N ASP A 258 34.74 -16.92 -9.69
CA ASP A 258 35.74 -16.41 -10.66
C ASP A 258 35.14 -15.77 -11.94
N GLY A 259 34.19 -14.85 -11.79
CA GLY A 259 33.61 -14.08 -12.89
C GLY A 259 32.20 -13.54 -12.64
N PHE A 260 31.45 -14.11 -11.68
CA PHE A 260 30.12 -13.64 -11.27
C PHE A 260 29.96 -13.73 -9.75
N ALA A 261 29.75 -12.58 -9.11
CA ALA A 261 29.35 -12.53 -7.71
C ALA A 261 27.87 -12.91 -7.58
N ASN A 262 27.59 -14.12 -7.10
CA ASN A 262 26.24 -14.65 -7.06
C ASN A 262 25.56 -14.38 -5.71
N HIS A 263 24.60 -13.47 -5.75
CA HIS A 263 23.63 -13.27 -4.67
C HIS A 263 22.54 -14.33 -4.78
N THR A 264 22.34 -15.12 -3.72
CA THR A 264 21.33 -16.19 -3.69
C THR A 264 20.54 -16.19 -2.39
N VAL A 265 19.32 -16.70 -2.44
CA VAL A 265 18.49 -16.91 -1.25
C VAL A 265 17.99 -18.34 -1.23
N LEU A 266 18.36 -19.09 -0.19
CA LEU A 266 17.81 -20.43 0.06
C LEU A 266 16.46 -20.29 0.76
N ILE A 267 15.41 -20.88 0.19
CA ILE A 267 14.08 -20.96 0.78
C ILE A 267 13.85 -22.38 1.27
N GLU A 268 13.60 -22.53 2.57
CA GLU A 268 13.14 -23.77 3.21
C GLU A 268 11.64 -23.65 3.49
N LEU A 269 10.84 -24.59 2.99
CA LEU A 269 9.40 -24.66 3.21
C LEU A 269 9.07 -25.58 4.40
N LYS A 270 7.93 -25.32 5.06
CA LYS A 270 7.46 -26.13 6.20
C LYS A 270 7.12 -27.58 5.83
N ASN A 271 6.87 -27.87 4.55
CA ASN A 271 6.62 -29.22 4.04
C ASN A 271 7.91 -30.04 3.80
N GLY A 272 9.09 -29.49 4.11
CA GLY A 272 10.38 -30.16 3.98
C GLY A 272 11.09 -29.93 2.64
N ARG A 273 10.44 -29.31 1.65
CA ARG A 273 11.08 -28.92 0.39
C ARG A 273 11.97 -27.69 0.60
N SER A 274 13.01 -27.57 -0.21
CA SER A 274 13.89 -26.40 -0.25
C SER A 274 14.38 -26.14 -1.66
N TYR A 275 14.60 -24.87 -2.00
CA TYR A 275 15.06 -24.46 -3.32
C TYR A 275 15.82 -23.13 -3.23
N THR A 276 16.56 -22.81 -4.30
CA THR A 276 17.34 -21.56 -4.37
C THR A 276 16.62 -20.56 -5.26
N PHE A 277 16.38 -19.37 -4.73
CA PHE A 277 15.94 -18.19 -5.47
C PHE A 277 17.16 -17.35 -5.86
N TYR A 278 17.25 -17.02 -7.15
CA TYR A 278 18.30 -16.18 -7.74
C TYR A 278 17.71 -14.80 -8.06
N PRO A 279 17.86 -13.80 -7.17
CA PRO A 279 17.28 -12.48 -7.37
C PRO A 279 17.92 -11.77 -8.56
N SER A 280 17.09 -11.23 -9.45
CA SER A 280 17.51 -10.22 -10.42
C SER A 280 17.56 -8.87 -9.73
N LEU A 281 18.69 -8.17 -9.86
CA LEU A 281 18.98 -6.94 -9.12
C LEU A 281 19.21 -5.77 -10.09
N GLU A 282 18.66 -4.60 -9.76
CA GLU A 282 18.86 -3.36 -10.50
C GLU A 282 19.20 -2.23 -9.53
N THR A 283 20.10 -1.32 -9.91
CA THR A 283 20.40 -0.12 -9.11
C THR A 283 19.76 1.09 -9.76
N VAL A 284 18.86 1.75 -9.02
CA VAL A 284 18.25 3.02 -9.41
C VAL A 284 19.11 4.16 -8.88
N GLU A 285 19.48 5.06 -9.77
CA GLU A 285 20.25 6.26 -9.47
C GLU A 285 19.34 7.49 -9.52
N ILE A 286 19.39 8.30 -8.46
CA ILE A 286 18.69 9.59 -8.36
C ILE A 286 19.75 10.68 -8.41
N PHE A 287 19.65 11.53 -9.43
CA PHE A 287 20.52 12.68 -9.62
C PHE A 287 19.79 13.96 -9.20
N GLU A 288 20.55 14.99 -8.84
CA GLU A 288 20.03 16.35 -8.78
C GLU A 288 19.50 16.75 -10.16
N LEU A 289 18.32 17.35 -10.24
CA LEU A 289 17.79 17.87 -11.50
C LEU A 289 17.98 19.38 -11.57
N LEU A 290 18.84 19.83 -12.48
CA LEU A 290 19.15 21.25 -12.66
C LEU A 290 18.03 21.98 -13.44
N PRO A 291 17.90 23.32 -13.33
CA PRO A 291 16.85 24.13 -14.00
C PRO A 291 16.77 24.07 -15.54
N GLY A 292 17.51 23.17 -16.20
CA GLY A 292 17.43 22.86 -17.65
C GLY A 292 17.05 21.41 -17.96
N GLY A 293 16.72 20.59 -16.96
CA GLY A 293 16.44 19.15 -17.11
C GLY A 293 17.69 18.28 -17.21
N GLU A 294 18.88 18.86 -17.02
CA GLU A 294 20.15 18.13 -16.97
C GLU A 294 20.36 17.50 -15.58
N ASN A 295 20.99 16.33 -15.57
CA ASN A 295 21.39 15.67 -14.32
C ASN A 295 22.65 16.34 -13.75
N GLY A 296 22.56 16.77 -12.50
CA GLY A 296 23.65 17.24 -11.65
C GLY A 296 24.31 16.08 -10.88
N GLU A 297 24.63 16.31 -9.62
CA GLU A 297 25.32 15.31 -8.79
C GLU A 297 24.44 14.08 -8.50
N LEU A 298 25.07 12.91 -8.40
CA LEU A 298 24.39 11.69 -7.92
C LEU A 298 24.05 11.85 -6.44
N LEU A 299 22.76 11.90 -6.12
CA LEU A 299 22.26 12.05 -4.75
C LEU A 299 22.16 10.70 -4.02
N ARG A 300 21.71 9.66 -4.73
CA ARG A 300 21.51 8.32 -4.15
C ARG A 300 21.54 7.25 -5.24
N ALA A 301 22.22 6.14 -4.95
CA ALA A 301 22.11 4.89 -5.70
C ALA A 301 21.47 3.83 -4.80
N THR A 302 20.39 3.20 -5.26
CA THR A 302 19.64 2.23 -4.46
C THR A 302 19.43 0.94 -5.25
N PRO A 303 19.95 -0.20 -4.77
CA PRO A 303 19.67 -1.48 -5.38
C PRO A 303 18.25 -1.98 -5.03
N TYR A 304 17.60 -2.68 -5.94
CA TYR A 304 16.28 -3.27 -5.77
C TYR A 304 16.20 -4.65 -6.41
N ILE A 305 15.26 -5.47 -5.95
CA ILE A 305 14.87 -6.71 -6.62
C ILE A 305 13.89 -6.37 -7.76
N ILE A 306 14.14 -6.92 -8.95
CA ILE A 306 13.28 -6.72 -10.14
C ILE A 306 12.66 -8.02 -10.67
N GLY A 307 12.96 -9.15 -10.03
CA GLY A 307 12.49 -10.45 -10.47
C GLY A 307 13.33 -11.61 -9.94
N ALA A 308 13.13 -12.77 -10.55
CA ALA A 308 13.98 -13.95 -10.46
C ALA A 308 14.67 -14.18 -11.80
N VAL A 309 15.93 -14.66 -11.76
CA VAL A 309 16.53 -15.32 -12.93
C VAL A 309 15.96 -16.74 -12.97
N GLY A 310 15.22 -17.05 -14.05
CA GLY A 310 14.81 -18.41 -14.40
C GLY A 310 15.90 -19.13 -15.18
#